data_AF-A0A7Y6WWB7-F1
#
_entry.id   AF-A0A7Y6WWB7-F1
#
_cell.length_a   1.000
_cell.length_b   1.000
_cell.length_c   1.000
_cell.angle_alpha   90.00
_cell.angle_beta   90.00
_cell.angle_gamma   90.00
#
_symmetry.space_group_name_H-M   'P 1'
#
loop_
_entity.id
_entity.type
_entity.pdbx_description
1 polymer ?
#
loop_
_entity_poly.entity_id
_entity_poly.type
_entity_poly.pdbx_seq_one_letter_code
_entity_poly.pdbx_strand_id
1 'polypeptide(L)'
;MTTDFAAALDLPPAGLCNELGQYPCAAFVHTVTLGGVEPYQSGFYEPLPVTGVTTPIAVERMALAGCTQRVALDVSAPAAAVIFKGVGLDAQGRLEDRAGPPVRAAIHALYQRGLQRDAEAEEVDAWIQLAADIDAAGSTRPGRDWMTAVCFAVLSSAESVFF
;
A
#
# COMPACT_ATOMS: atom_id res chain seq x y z
N MET A 1 -1.69 -4.62 12.75
CA MET A 1 -1.52 -4.66 11.29
C MET A 1 -2.65 -4.01 10.49
N THR A 2 -3.90 -4.50 10.54
CA THR A 2 -5.02 -3.93 9.73
C THR A 2 -5.26 -2.45 10.03
N THR A 3 -5.23 -2.08 11.32
CA THR A 3 -5.36 -0.69 11.76
C THR A 3 -4.19 0.17 11.28
N ASP A 4 -2.97 -0.38 11.28
CA ASP A 4 -1.76 0.35 10.91
C ASP A 4 -1.74 0.65 9.41
N PHE A 5 -2.07 -0.32 8.56
CA PHE A 5 -2.24 -0.10 7.12
C PHE A 5 -3.40 0.87 6.82
N ALA A 6 -4.52 0.74 7.55
CA ALA A 6 -5.64 1.66 7.40
C ALA A 6 -5.25 3.10 7.75
N ALA A 7 -4.51 3.30 8.85
CA ALA A 7 -4.00 4.61 9.25
C ALA A 7 -2.94 5.15 8.27
N ALA A 8 -1.97 4.31 7.89
CA ALA A 8 -0.92 4.66 6.94
C ALA A 8 -1.50 5.10 5.59
N LEU A 9 -2.61 4.51 5.15
CA LEU A 9 -3.25 4.84 3.88
C LEU A 9 -4.42 5.82 4.01
N ASP A 10 -4.78 6.27 5.21
CA ASP A 10 -5.97 7.08 5.46
C ASP A 10 -7.24 6.44 4.83
N LEU A 11 -7.44 5.16 5.16
CA LEU A 11 -8.57 4.35 4.71
C LEU A 11 -9.38 3.90 5.92
N PRO A 12 -10.71 3.76 5.80
CA PRO A 12 -11.48 3.07 6.82
C PRO A 12 -11.04 1.60 6.87
N PRO A 13 -10.90 0.96 8.06
CA PRO A 13 -10.45 -0.44 8.15
C PRO A 13 -11.29 -1.42 7.32
N ALA A 14 -12.61 -1.20 7.26
CA ALA A 14 -13.53 -1.99 6.44
C ALA A 14 -13.33 -1.78 4.92
N GLY A 15 -12.71 -0.67 4.52
CA GLY A 15 -12.36 -0.37 3.15
C GLY A 15 -10.92 -0.74 2.80
N LEU A 16 -10.10 -1.25 3.72
CA LEU A 16 -8.70 -1.52 3.41
C LEU A 16 -8.55 -2.68 2.40
N CYS A 17 -9.37 -3.72 2.56
CA CYS A 17 -9.35 -4.87 1.69
C CYS A 17 -10.70 -5.58 1.73
N ASN A 18 -11.31 -5.78 0.55
CA ASN A 18 -12.59 -6.45 0.39
C ASN A 18 -12.48 -7.61 -0.60
N GLU A 19 -12.59 -8.84 -0.10
CA GLU A 19 -12.71 -10.02 -0.95
C GLU A 19 -14.03 -9.98 -1.71
N LEU A 20 -13.96 -10.28 -3.01
CA LEU A 20 -15.09 -10.21 -3.94
C LEU A 20 -15.81 -8.84 -3.94
N GLY A 21 -15.13 -7.79 -3.44
CA GLY A 21 -15.69 -6.44 -3.30
C GLY A 21 -16.73 -6.27 -2.19
N GLN A 22 -16.93 -7.27 -1.32
CA GLN A 22 -18.02 -7.23 -0.32
C GLN A 22 -17.58 -7.60 1.09
N TYR A 23 -16.54 -8.44 1.24
CA TYR A 23 -16.19 -9.00 2.55
C TYR A 23 -14.84 -8.47 3.04
N PRO A 24 -14.79 -7.76 4.18
CA PRO A 24 -13.54 -7.29 4.77
C PRO A 24 -12.53 -8.44 4.95
N CYS A 25 -11.49 -8.47 4.12
CA CYS A 25 -10.62 -9.65 4.02
C CYS A 25 -9.82 -9.87 5.32
N ALA A 26 -9.46 -8.80 6.01
CA ALA A 26 -8.79 -8.84 7.31
C ALA A 26 -9.66 -9.48 8.41
N ALA A 27 -10.99 -9.42 8.31
CA ALA A 27 -11.92 -9.87 9.34
C ALA A 27 -12.53 -11.26 9.04
N PHE A 28 -12.54 -11.68 7.77
CA PHE A 28 -13.17 -12.94 7.36
C PHE A 28 -12.20 -13.95 6.75
N VAL A 29 -11.12 -13.50 6.10
CA VAL A 29 -10.24 -14.40 5.32
C VAL A 29 -8.85 -14.51 5.94
N HIS A 30 -8.32 -13.42 6.46
CA HIS A 30 -6.96 -13.36 6.98
C HIS A 30 -6.88 -13.26 8.50
N THR A 31 -8.01 -13.25 9.21
CA THR A 31 -8.09 -13.01 10.67
C THR A 31 -7.08 -13.83 11.47
N VAL A 32 -7.14 -15.16 11.38
CA VAL A 32 -6.24 -16.06 12.11
C VAL A 32 -4.80 -15.93 11.61
N THR A 33 -4.62 -15.84 10.29
CA THR A 33 -3.32 -15.66 9.65
C THR A 33 -2.63 -14.35 10.05
N LEU A 34 -3.38 -13.33 10.46
CA LEU A 34 -2.88 -12.03 10.91
C LEU A 34 -2.82 -11.93 12.45
N GLY A 35 -2.91 -13.05 13.16
CA GLY A 35 -2.80 -13.11 14.62
C GLY A 35 -4.09 -12.82 15.38
N GLY A 36 -5.23 -12.76 14.68
CA GLY A 36 -6.55 -12.71 15.29
C GLY A 36 -7.05 -14.08 15.77
N VAL A 37 -8.25 -14.09 16.33
CA VAL A 37 -8.95 -15.27 16.86
C VAL A 37 -10.24 -15.52 16.11
N GLU A 38 -10.68 -16.78 16.05
CA GLU A 38 -11.92 -17.18 15.38
C GLU A 38 -12.59 -18.33 16.18
N PRO A 39 -13.26 -18.00 17.29
CA PRO A 39 -13.74 -18.99 18.25
C PRO A 39 -14.99 -19.75 17.78
N TYR A 40 -15.79 -19.19 16.88
CA TYR A 40 -17.13 -19.70 16.58
C TYR A 40 -17.17 -20.73 15.45
N GLN A 41 -16.39 -20.57 14.38
CA GLN A 41 -16.35 -21.52 13.26
C GLN A 41 -15.18 -22.50 13.37
N SER A 42 -14.02 -22.05 13.84
CA SER A 42 -12.75 -22.79 13.82
C SER A 42 -12.22 -23.10 15.22
N GLY A 43 -12.82 -22.54 16.27
CA GLY A 43 -12.42 -22.81 17.65
C GLY A 43 -11.06 -22.25 18.05
N PHE A 44 -10.57 -21.20 17.37
CA PHE A 44 -9.37 -20.47 17.78
C PHE A 44 -9.74 -19.41 18.82
N TYR A 45 -9.47 -19.70 20.09
CA TYR A 45 -9.77 -18.79 21.22
C TYR A 45 -8.59 -17.89 21.59
N GLU A 46 -7.38 -18.26 21.17
CA GLU A 46 -6.15 -17.53 21.42
C GLU A 46 -5.38 -17.38 20.10
N PRO A 47 -4.60 -16.29 19.93
CA PRO A 47 -3.70 -16.16 18.79
C PRO A 47 -2.71 -17.33 18.72
N LEU A 48 -2.29 -17.67 17.51
CA LEU A 48 -1.23 -18.66 17.33
C LEU A 48 0.06 -18.18 18.01
N PRO A 49 0.79 -19.06 18.73
CA PRO A 49 2.02 -18.68 19.43
C PRO A 49 3.18 -18.36 18.47
N VAL A 50 3.00 -18.65 17.18
CA VAL A 50 3.95 -18.38 16.11
C VAL A 50 3.22 -17.81 14.91
N THR A 51 3.89 -16.91 14.19
CA THR A 51 3.43 -16.39 12.90
C THR A 51 3.31 -17.54 11.90
N GLY A 52 2.17 -17.61 11.21
CA GLY A 52 1.91 -18.66 10.22
C GLY A 52 2.74 -18.47 8.95
N VAL A 53 3.06 -19.58 8.27
CA VAL A 53 3.78 -19.53 6.97
C VAL A 53 3.02 -18.75 5.88
N THR A 54 1.71 -18.57 6.06
CA THR A 54 0.86 -17.79 5.15
C THR A 54 0.70 -16.33 5.56
N THR A 55 1.21 -15.92 6.73
CA THR A 55 1.12 -14.53 7.21
C THR A 55 1.72 -13.53 6.24
N PRO A 56 2.94 -13.73 5.70
CA PRO A 56 3.51 -12.79 4.72
C PRO A 56 2.61 -12.59 3.50
N ILE A 57 2.01 -13.67 2.97
CA ILE A 57 1.09 -13.59 1.83
C ILE A 57 -0.16 -12.78 2.18
N ALA A 58 -0.71 -12.96 3.38
CA ALA A 58 -1.85 -12.16 3.84
C ALA A 58 -1.49 -10.68 3.97
N VAL A 59 -0.30 -10.36 4.50
CA VAL A 59 0.20 -8.97 4.58
C VAL A 59 0.31 -8.35 3.19
N GLU A 60 0.94 -9.04 2.23
CA GLU A 60 1.09 -8.54 0.87
C GLU A 60 -0.26 -8.27 0.21
N ARG A 61 -1.24 -9.17 0.38
CA ARG A 61 -2.60 -8.96 -0.14
C ARG A 61 -3.26 -7.74 0.47
N MET A 62 -3.10 -7.52 1.78
CA MET A 62 -3.60 -6.34 2.47
C MET A 62 -2.95 -5.04 1.95
N ALA A 63 -1.63 -5.04 1.81
CA ALA A 63 -0.86 -3.89 1.30
C ALA A 63 -1.28 -3.56 -0.15
N LEU A 64 -1.32 -4.56 -1.03
CA LEU A 64 -1.68 -4.38 -2.43
C LEU A 64 -3.11 -3.87 -2.60
N ALA A 65 -4.07 -4.44 -1.87
CA ALA A 65 -5.46 -4.01 -1.91
C ALA A 65 -5.62 -2.57 -1.42
N GLY A 66 -5.03 -2.24 -0.26
CA GLY A 66 -5.08 -0.91 0.32
C GLY A 66 -4.42 0.14 -0.58
N CYS A 67 -3.22 -0.13 -1.09
CA CYS A 67 -2.51 0.76 -1.99
C CYS A 67 -3.30 1.03 -3.26
N THR A 68 -3.87 -0.02 -3.87
CA THR A 68 -4.72 0.14 -5.06
C THR A 68 -5.90 1.09 -4.80
N GLN A 69 -6.55 0.94 -3.64
CA GLN A 69 -7.67 1.79 -3.25
C GLN A 69 -7.23 3.24 -2.98
N ARG A 70 -6.14 3.44 -2.25
CA ARG A 70 -5.62 4.79 -1.95
C ARG A 70 -5.20 5.52 -3.22
N VAL A 71 -4.52 4.83 -4.14
CA VAL A 71 -4.15 5.39 -5.45
C VAL A 71 -5.39 5.76 -6.26
N ALA A 72 -6.42 4.92 -6.25
CA ALA A 72 -7.68 5.25 -6.94
C ALA A 72 -8.30 6.55 -6.40
N LEU A 73 -8.34 6.71 -5.07
CA LEU A 73 -8.87 7.91 -4.42
C LEU A 73 -8.02 9.15 -4.75
N ASP A 74 -6.69 9.07 -4.58
CA ASP A 74 -5.79 10.19 -4.84
C ASP A 74 -5.85 10.68 -6.29
N VAL A 75 -5.90 9.75 -7.25
CA VAL A 75 -5.99 10.12 -8.66
C VAL A 75 -7.37 10.64 -9.04
N SER A 76 -8.45 10.12 -8.42
CA SER A 76 -9.82 10.58 -8.71
C SER A 76 -10.14 11.95 -8.10
N ALA A 77 -9.47 12.32 -7.00
CA ALA A 77 -9.66 13.59 -6.31
C ALA A 77 -8.30 14.22 -5.93
N PRO A 78 -7.52 14.73 -6.90
CA PRO A 78 -6.15 15.20 -6.65
C PRO A 78 -6.03 16.31 -5.60
N ALA A 79 -7.05 17.17 -5.49
CA ALA A 79 -7.10 18.24 -4.49
C ALA A 79 -7.25 17.71 -3.05
N ALA A 80 -7.83 16.53 -2.88
CA ALA A 80 -8.02 15.82 -1.62
C ALA A 80 -7.07 14.63 -1.46
N ALA A 81 -6.09 14.49 -2.36
CA ALA A 81 -5.12 13.41 -2.31
C ALA A 81 -4.32 13.45 -1.00
N VAL A 82 -4.09 12.27 -0.43
CA VAL A 82 -3.43 12.10 0.86
C VAL A 82 -1.95 11.79 0.68
N ILE A 83 -1.61 10.85 -0.20
CA ILE A 83 -0.24 10.37 -0.41
C ILE A 83 0.35 11.03 -1.66
N PHE A 84 -0.33 10.92 -2.80
CA PHE A 84 0.16 11.37 -4.10
C PHE A 84 -0.28 12.82 -4.40
N LYS A 85 -0.27 13.68 -3.39
CA LYS A 85 -0.72 15.07 -3.51
C LYS A 85 0.18 15.84 -4.48
N GLY A 86 -0.45 16.43 -5.49
CA GLY A 86 0.25 17.22 -6.51
C GLY A 86 1.07 16.41 -7.51
N VAL A 87 1.01 15.07 -7.45
CA VAL A 87 1.61 14.22 -8.48
C VAL A 87 0.70 14.22 -9.71
N GLY A 88 1.07 15.01 -10.72
CA GLY A 88 0.34 15.11 -11.97
C GLY A 88 0.60 13.92 -12.90
N LEU A 89 -0.40 13.61 -13.72
CA LEU A 89 -0.30 12.62 -14.79
C LEU A 89 -0.49 13.30 -16.15
N ASP A 90 0.38 13.00 -17.11
CA ASP A 90 0.27 13.53 -18.47
C ASP A 90 -0.88 12.87 -19.25
N ALA A 91 -1.09 13.32 -20.49
CA ALA A 91 -2.15 12.79 -21.36
C ALA A 91 -1.98 11.29 -21.70
N GLN A 92 -0.80 10.70 -21.48
CA GLN A 92 -0.51 9.29 -21.65
C GLN A 92 -0.57 8.51 -20.32
N GLY A 93 -0.93 9.17 -19.22
CA GLY A 93 -1.02 8.57 -17.90
C GLY A 93 0.34 8.34 -17.22
N ARG A 94 1.42 8.96 -17.72
CA ARG A 94 2.76 8.95 -17.09
C ARG A 94 2.87 10.06 -16.06
N LEU A 95 3.85 9.98 -15.16
CA LEU A 95 4.14 11.10 -14.26
C LEU A 95 4.58 12.32 -15.09
N GLU A 96 4.01 13.50 -14.82
CA GLU A 96 4.38 14.75 -15.52
C GLU A 96 5.85 15.12 -15.29
N ASP A 97 6.33 14.95 -14.06
CA ASP A 97 7.74 15.11 -13.69
C ASP A 97 8.14 13.99 -12.72
N ARG A 98 8.85 12.97 -13.25
CA ARG A 98 9.27 11.79 -12.49
C ARG A 98 10.19 12.12 -11.32
N ALA A 99 10.98 13.20 -11.40
CA ALA A 99 11.94 13.57 -10.36
C ALA A 99 11.53 14.84 -9.60
N GLY A 100 10.34 15.36 -9.91
CA GLY A 100 9.83 16.61 -9.41
C GLY A 100 9.52 16.58 -7.91
N PRO A 101 9.41 17.76 -7.27
CA PRO A 101 9.12 17.88 -5.85
C PRO A 101 7.88 17.07 -5.38
N PRO A 102 6.76 17.01 -6.12
CA PRO A 102 5.59 16.23 -5.69
C PRO A 102 5.85 14.72 -5.62
N VAL A 103 6.62 14.16 -6.57
CA VAL A 103 6.95 12.72 -6.57
C VAL A 103 7.84 12.39 -5.37
N ARG A 104 8.87 13.20 -5.11
CA ARG A 104 9.74 13.03 -3.94
C ARG A 104 8.94 13.16 -2.63
N ALA A 105 8.06 14.15 -2.55
CA ALA A 105 7.19 14.32 -1.38
C ALA A 105 6.26 13.12 -1.15
N ALA A 106 5.70 12.52 -2.20
CA ALA A 106 4.88 11.32 -2.10
C ALA A 106 5.68 10.11 -1.59
N ILE A 107 6.93 9.93 -2.03
CA ILE A 107 7.83 8.90 -1.52
C ILE A 107 8.09 9.11 -0.02
N HIS A 108 8.49 10.31 0.40
CA HIS A 108 8.67 10.62 1.82
C HIS A 108 7.39 10.41 2.63
N ALA A 109 6.22 10.76 2.09
CA ALA A 109 4.95 10.53 2.75
C ALA A 109 4.68 9.03 2.98
N LEU A 110 5.00 8.16 2.03
CA LEU A 110 4.87 6.70 2.20
C LEU A 110 5.79 6.18 3.30
N TYR A 111 7.04 6.60 3.31
CA TYR A 111 8.01 6.19 4.33
C TYR A 111 7.63 6.70 5.72
N GLN A 112 7.21 7.95 5.84
CA GLN A 112 6.79 8.51 7.13
C GLN A 112 5.53 7.84 7.66
N ARG A 113 4.56 7.56 6.79
CA ARG A 113 3.28 6.95 7.20
C ARG A 113 3.39 5.44 7.43
N GLY A 114 4.20 4.74 6.65
CA GLY A 114 4.35 3.29 6.70
C GLY A 114 5.48 2.80 7.60
N LEU A 115 6.61 3.52 7.63
CA LEU A 115 7.86 3.11 8.31
C LEU A 115 8.31 4.11 9.39
N GLN A 116 7.57 5.20 9.62
CA GLN A 116 7.87 6.22 10.63
C GLN A 116 9.28 6.82 10.52
N ARG A 117 9.81 6.91 9.30
CA ARG A 117 11.11 7.51 9.00
C ARG A 117 11.09 8.25 7.68
N ASP A 118 12.13 9.02 7.42
CA ASP A 118 12.36 9.59 6.10
C ASP A 118 12.92 8.52 5.14
N ALA A 119 12.56 8.65 3.87
CA ALA A 119 13.21 7.92 2.79
C ALA A 119 14.64 8.44 2.63
N GLU A 120 15.60 7.53 2.51
CA GLU A 120 16.97 7.87 2.18
C GLU A 120 17.10 8.27 0.70
N ALA A 121 18.15 9.01 0.35
CA ALA A 121 18.34 9.49 -1.02
C ALA A 121 18.37 8.34 -2.05
N GLU A 122 19.04 7.23 -1.70
CA GLU A 122 19.12 6.05 -2.56
C GLU A 122 17.76 5.38 -2.77
N GLU A 123 16.90 5.37 -1.74
CA GLU A 123 15.53 4.85 -1.84
C GLU A 123 14.68 5.73 -2.74
N VAL A 124 14.75 7.06 -2.55
CA VAL A 124 14.04 8.02 -3.41
C VAL A 124 14.45 7.86 -4.87
N ASP A 125 15.74 7.75 -5.14
CA ASP A 125 16.25 7.63 -6.50
C ASP A 125 15.87 6.26 -7.13
N ALA A 126 15.83 5.18 -6.34
CA ALA A 126 15.33 3.88 -6.79
C ALA A 126 13.85 3.94 -7.22
N TRP A 127 13.01 4.63 -6.45
CA TRP A 127 11.59 4.80 -6.80
C TRP A 127 11.38 5.71 -8.01
N ILE A 128 12.23 6.73 -8.20
CA ILE A 128 12.20 7.54 -9.42
C ILE A 128 12.60 6.70 -10.64
N GLN A 129 13.63 5.84 -10.50
CA GLN A 129 14.06 4.94 -11.56
C GLN A 129 12.95 3.93 -11.92
N LEU A 130 12.22 3.40 -10.93
CA LEU A 130 11.08 2.52 -11.16
C LEU A 130 10.02 3.14 -12.10
N ALA A 131 9.80 4.45 -12.03
CA ALA A 131 8.87 5.12 -12.96
C ALA A 131 9.35 5.03 -14.42
N ALA A 132 10.65 5.17 -14.65
CA ALA A 132 11.24 5.01 -15.98
C ALA A 132 11.17 3.54 -16.47
N ASP A 133 11.37 2.59 -15.56
CA ASP A 133 11.31 1.16 -15.88
C ASP A 133 9.88 0.71 -16.25
N ILE A 134 8.87 1.21 -15.54
CA ILE A 134 7.45 0.96 -15.86
C ILE A 134 7.06 1.55 -17.22
N ASP A 135 7.56 2.75 -17.53
CA ASP A 135 7.36 3.37 -18.85
C ASP A 135 8.01 2.53 -19.96
N ALA A 136 9.23 2.02 -19.73
CA ALA A 136 9.93 1.16 -20.67
C ALA A 136 9.26 -0.22 -20.86
N ALA A 137 8.59 -0.74 -19.83
CA ALA A 137 7.83 -1.98 -19.87
C ALA A 137 6.51 -1.87 -20.67
N GLY A 138 6.08 -0.66 -21.05
CA GLY A 138 4.89 -0.46 -21.89
C GLY A 138 3.57 -0.59 -21.13
N SER A 139 3.53 -0.21 -19.85
CA SER A 139 2.26 -0.15 -19.11
C SER A 139 1.23 0.75 -19.82
N THR A 140 -0.04 0.37 -19.73
CA THR A 140 -1.17 1.17 -20.24
C THR A 140 -1.59 2.30 -19.30
N ARG A 141 -1.07 2.32 -18.06
CA ARG A 141 -1.38 3.31 -17.02
C ARG A 141 -0.16 3.57 -16.11
N PRO A 142 0.98 3.95 -16.69
CA PRO A 142 2.29 3.85 -16.03
C PRO A 142 2.39 4.63 -14.71
N GLY A 143 1.83 5.82 -14.63
CA GLY A 143 1.84 6.61 -13.39
C GLY A 143 1.04 5.95 -12.26
N ARG A 144 -0.13 5.35 -12.57
CA ARG A 144 -0.92 4.60 -11.56
C ARG A 144 -0.22 3.33 -11.11
N ASP A 145 0.43 2.63 -12.04
CA ASP A 145 1.19 1.44 -11.72
C ASP A 145 2.41 1.77 -10.86
N TRP A 146 3.10 2.87 -11.16
CA TRP A 146 4.18 3.39 -10.29
C TRP A 146 3.67 3.71 -8.88
N MET A 147 2.60 4.50 -8.77
CA MET A 147 2.01 4.86 -7.46
C MET A 147 1.62 3.61 -6.65
N THR A 148 1.06 2.60 -7.32
CA THR A 148 0.67 1.34 -6.68
C THR A 148 1.90 0.53 -6.26
N ALA A 149 2.90 0.42 -7.13
CA ALA A 149 4.11 -0.36 -6.89
C ALA A 149 4.94 0.21 -5.74
N VAL A 150 5.17 1.54 -5.71
CA VAL A 150 5.94 2.17 -4.62
C VAL A 150 5.19 2.07 -3.29
N CYS A 151 3.87 2.30 -3.29
CA CYS A 151 3.06 2.13 -2.08
C CYS A 151 3.14 0.68 -1.57
N PHE A 152 2.92 -0.29 -2.46
CA PHE A 152 2.96 -1.71 -2.12
C PHE A 152 4.33 -2.10 -1.56
N ALA A 153 5.42 -1.75 -2.25
CA ALA A 153 6.77 -2.11 -1.84
C ALA A 153 7.15 -1.52 -0.48
N VAL A 154 6.79 -0.26 -0.19
CA VAL A 154 7.06 0.35 1.11
C VAL A 154 6.22 -0.33 2.21
N LEU A 155 4.92 -0.52 2.02
CA LEU A 155 4.05 -1.14 3.03
C LEU A 155 4.23 -2.66 3.19
N SER A 156 4.78 -3.36 2.20
CA SER A 156 5.09 -4.79 2.31
C SER A 156 6.53 -5.05 2.76
N SER A 157 7.35 -4.01 2.89
CA SER A 157 8.71 -4.16 3.41
C SER A 157 8.67 -4.61 4.87
N ALA A 158 9.54 -5.57 5.21
CA ALA A 158 9.44 -6.35 6.43
C ALA A 158 9.46 -5.53 7.72
N GLU A 159 10.03 -4.32 7.73
CA GLU A 159 10.03 -3.43 8.89
C GLU A 159 8.60 -3.07 9.33
N SER A 160 7.68 -2.79 8.40
CA SER A 160 6.27 -2.47 8.71
C SER A 160 5.47 -3.62 9.34
N VAL A 161 5.99 -4.85 9.31
CA VAL A 161 5.33 -6.05 9.84
C VAL A 161 5.78 -6.36 11.28
N PHE A 162 6.95 -5.85 11.68
CA PHE A 162 7.53 -6.05 13.01
C PHE A 162 7.28 -4.90 13.99
N PHE A 163 6.81 -3.74 13.51
CA PHE A 163 6.36 -2.59 14.30
C PHE A 163 4.83 -2.54 14.36
#